data_AF-G7L830-F1
#
_entry.id   AF-G7L830-F1
#
_cell.length_a   1.000
_cell.length_b   1.000
_cell.length_c   1.000
_cell.angle_alpha   90.00
_cell.angle_beta   90.00
_cell.angle_gamma   90.00
#
_symmetry.space_group_name_H-M   'P 1'
#
loop_
_entity.id
_entity.type
_entity.pdbx_description
1 polymer ?
#
loop_
_entity_poly.entity_id
_entity_poly.type
_entity_poly.pdbx_seq_one_letter_code
_entity_poly.pdbx_strand_id
1 'polypeptide(L)'
;MHPIEKMTCNGLMNKVEEESGEYQFIKKGFLKGMGFMVDVTNIMAIHKNNVSTNLTKQASLDSFHIFSKAVSIKCGGNANVRCAWYGGSLDELVDIVSFGFTGCNIHVDDDDESHGVGISLSSANFSIDSAMSTVADENGLRHVLLCKVILGRVENVPVDSKQSQPSCRQYDTGVDDISSPRKHIIWTAFMNSHIHPEYIVSFNYNYVKDQGVFGTLKPQSEYVLLPNLVAKVSNHLKPSQMSLLLKSCRIYQEQKITRETWVNQVRKIVGDMLLHSVITDKSSGDVHPL
;
A
#
# COMPACT_ATOMS: atom_id res chain seq x y z
N MET A 1 -5.42 21.85 13.59
CA MET A 1 -4.06 21.41 13.23
C MET A 1 -4.19 20.01 12.71
N HIS A 2 -3.83 19.78 11.46
CA HIS A 2 -4.04 18.50 10.79
C HIS A 2 -3.28 17.38 11.53
N PRO A 3 -3.75 16.11 11.56
CA PRO A 3 -3.06 15.04 12.27
C PRO A 3 -1.58 14.92 11.86
N ILE A 4 -1.28 15.00 10.56
CA ILE A 4 0.11 14.97 10.05
C ILE A 4 0.97 16.17 10.47
N GLU A 5 0.38 17.36 10.58
CA GLU A 5 1.07 18.55 11.10
C GLU A 5 1.32 18.39 12.60
N LYS A 6 0.36 17.81 13.32
CA LYS A 6 0.48 17.48 14.74
C LYS A 6 1.60 16.49 15.02
N MET A 7 1.80 15.48 14.16
CA MET A 7 2.94 14.56 14.26
C MET A 7 4.28 15.29 14.15
N THR A 8 4.36 16.24 13.22
CA THR A 8 5.59 17.01 12.96
C THR A 8 5.87 17.97 14.12
N CYS A 9 4.85 18.68 14.61
CA CYS A 9 4.98 19.58 15.76
C CYS A 9 5.37 18.84 17.05
N ASN A 10 4.88 17.61 17.24
CA ASN A 10 5.23 16.79 18.40
C ASN A 10 6.59 16.09 18.25
N GLY A 11 7.31 16.31 17.14
CA GLY A 11 8.60 15.67 16.85
C GLY A 11 8.52 14.16 16.60
N LEU A 12 7.32 13.61 16.39
CA LEU A 12 7.13 12.17 16.17
C LEU A 12 7.74 11.74 14.82
N MET A 13 7.58 12.59 13.82
CA MET A 13 8.10 12.39 12.47
C MET A 13 8.64 13.71 11.93
N ASN A 14 9.63 13.64 11.05
CA ASN A 14 10.20 14.79 10.37
C ASN A 14 9.74 14.80 8.91
N LYS A 15 9.24 15.94 8.42
CA LYS A 15 8.97 16.10 6.98
C LYS A 15 10.30 16.02 6.22
N VAL A 16 10.35 15.18 5.19
CA VAL A 16 11.52 15.04 4.32
C VAL A 16 11.46 16.14 3.25
N GLU A 17 12.57 16.83 3.03
CA GLU A 17 12.67 17.90 2.03
C GLU A 17 12.51 17.35 0.61
N GLU A 18 11.67 17.99 -0.21
CA GLU A 18 11.31 17.50 -1.54
C GLU A 18 12.49 17.41 -2.52
N GLU A 19 13.45 18.32 -2.38
CA GLU A 19 14.66 18.37 -3.21
C GLU A 19 15.73 17.37 -2.75
N SER A 20 15.56 16.73 -1.58
CA SER A 20 16.54 15.79 -1.05
C SER A 20 16.60 14.50 -1.86
N GLY A 21 17.79 13.91 -1.94
CA GLY A 21 17.98 12.59 -2.56
C GLY A 21 17.17 11.48 -1.87
N GLU A 22 16.94 11.62 -0.55
CA GLU A 22 16.09 10.73 0.24
C GLU A 22 14.64 10.78 -0.25
N TYR A 23 14.05 11.97 -0.37
CA TYR A 23 12.69 12.13 -0.89
C TYR A 23 12.56 11.52 -2.29
N GLN A 24 13.48 11.84 -3.20
CA GLN A 24 13.44 11.34 -4.58
C GLN A 24 13.57 9.82 -4.65
N PHE A 25 14.39 9.21 -3.79
CA PHE A 25 14.54 7.76 -3.71
C PHE A 25 13.23 7.08 -3.29
N ILE A 26 12.60 7.57 -2.22
CA ILE A 26 11.33 7.01 -1.72
C ILE A 26 10.19 7.25 -2.71
N LYS A 27 10.09 8.46 -3.26
CA LYS A 27 9.14 8.82 -4.33
C LYS A 27 9.25 7.86 -5.52
N LYS A 28 10.46 7.65 -6.04
CA LYS A 28 10.70 6.75 -7.17
C LYS A 28 10.32 5.31 -6.84
N GLY A 29 10.67 4.82 -5.65
CA GLY A 29 10.30 3.48 -5.18
C GLY A 29 8.79 3.30 -5.09
N PHE A 30 8.09 4.24 -4.47
CA PHE A 30 6.64 4.23 -4.36
C PHE A 30 5.97 4.26 -5.73
N LEU A 31 6.32 5.22 -6.59
CA LEU A 31 5.71 5.38 -7.92
C LEU A 31 5.98 4.18 -8.84
N LYS A 32 7.17 3.56 -8.76
CA LYS A 32 7.46 2.33 -9.50
C LYS A 32 6.49 1.20 -9.13
N GLY A 33 6.16 1.06 -7.84
CA GLY A 33 5.21 0.05 -7.38
C GLY A 33 3.73 0.38 -7.64
N MET A 34 3.42 1.63 -8.02
CA MET A 34 2.07 2.04 -8.41
C MET A 34 1.66 1.52 -9.79
N GLY A 35 2.61 1.06 -10.61
CA GLY A 35 2.33 0.47 -11.92
C GLY A 35 1.52 1.40 -12.81
N PHE A 36 0.38 0.94 -13.31
CA PHE A 36 -0.49 1.72 -14.20
C PHE A 36 -1.11 2.98 -13.56
N MET A 37 -1.03 3.11 -12.24
CA MET A 37 -1.54 4.26 -11.51
C MET A 37 -0.52 5.40 -11.41
N VAL A 38 0.70 5.22 -11.93
CA VAL A 38 1.79 6.18 -11.77
C VAL A 38 1.43 7.60 -12.22
N ASP A 39 0.78 7.75 -13.38
CA ASP A 39 0.50 9.06 -13.98
C ASP A 39 -0.62 9.83 -13.26
N VAL A 40 -1.49 9.12 -12.55
CA VAL A 40 -2.57 9.71 -11.76
C VAL A 40 -2.18 9.88 -10.29
N THR A 41 -1.03 9.36 -9.86
CA THR A 41 -0.62 9.41 -8.45
C THR A 41 0.18 10.67 -8.17
N ASN A 42 -0.26 11.46 -7.20
CA ASN A 42 0.42 12.67 -6.79
C ASN A 42 0.84 12.57 -5.31
N ILE A 43 2.15 12.55 -5.06
CA ILE A 43 2.72 12.51 -3.71
C ILE A 43 2.71 13.91 -3.13
N MET A 44 2.04 14.06 -1.99
CA MET A 44 1.86 15.33 -1.30
C MET A 44 2.94 15.57 -0.23
N ALA A 45 3.36 14.51 0.47
CA ALA A 45 4.40 14.61 1.48
C ALA A 45 5.02 13.25 1.80
N ILE A 46 6.27 13.27 2.26
CA ILE A 46 6.96 12.12 2.83
C ILE A 46 7.45 12.52 4.21
N HIS A 47 7.10 11.74 5.23
CA HIS A 47 7.50 11.95 6.61
C HIS A 47 8.34 10.78 7.07
N LYS A 48 9.49 11.06 7.68
CA LYS A 48 10.41 10.05 8.22
C LYS A 48 10.18 9.86 9.72
N ASN A 49 10.17 8.61 10.16
CA ASN A 49 10.06 8.27 11.58
C ASN A 49 11.28 8.84 12.34
N ASN A 50 11.04 9.75 13.27
CA ASN A 50 12.09 10.31 14.10
C ASN A 50 12.30 9.40 15.32
N VAL A 51 13.21 8.45 15.17
CA VAL A 51 13.53 7.44 16.21
C VAL A 51 14.32 8.04 17.38
N SER A 52 14.98 9.18 17.18
CA SER A 52 15.86 9.80 18.17
C SER A 52 15.13 10.68 19.18
N THR A 53 13.83 10.91 19.02
CA THR A 53 13.04 11.75 19.96
C THR A 53 12.65 11.05 21.26
N ASN A 54 12.71 9.71 21.31
CA ASN A 54 12.29 8.94 22.47
C ASN A 54 13.16 7.69 22.64
N LEU A 55 13.62 7.43 23.87
CA LEU A 55 14.38 6.23 24.23
C LEU A 55 13.66 4.93 23.85
N THR A 56 12.33 4.85 23.99
CA THR A 56 11.56 3.65 23.62
C THR A 56 11.59 3.41 22.10
N LYS A 57 11.59 4.47 21.28
CA LYS A 57 11.71 4.36 19.83
C LYS A 57 13.10 3.93 19.42
N GLN A 58 14.14 4.50 20.05
CA GLN A 58 15.52 4.08 19.84
C GLN A 58 15.70 2.61 20.22
N ALA A 59 15.18 2.17 21.37
CA ALA A 59 15.21 0.78 21.80
C ALA A 59 14.47 -0.16 20.83
N SER A 60 13.36 0.30 20.23
CA SER A 60 12.64 -0.48 19.21
C SER A 60 13.47 -0.66 17.93
N LEU A 61 14.18 0.38 17.49
CA LEU A 61 15.12 0.28 16.37
C LEU A 61 16.32 -0.61 16.70
N ASP A 62 16.89 -0.49 17.91
CA ASP A 62 18.01 -1.32 18.35
C ASP A 62 17.59 -2.79 18.44
N SER A 63 16.38 -3.07 18.94
CA SER A 63 15.77 -4.39 18.93
C SER A 63 15.68 -4.95 17.52
N PHE A 64 15.16 -4.18 16.56
CA PHE A 64 15.12 -4.57 15.15
C PHE A 64 16.52 -4.95 14.61
N HIS A 65 17.55 -4.17 14.92
CA HIS A 65 18.93 -4.49 14.52
C HIS A 65 19.45 -5.79 15.17
N ILE A 66 19.13 -6.02 16.44
CA ILE A 66 19.49 -7.26 17.15
C ILE A 66 18.83 -8.47 16.49
N PHE A 67 17.53 -8.41 16.21
CA PHE A 67 16.81 -9.49 15.53
C PHE A 67 17.32 -9.70 14.10
N SER A 68 17.62 -8.63 13.37
CA SER A 68 18.22 -8.73 12.03
C SER A 68 19.54 -9.48 12.07
N LYS A 69 20.41 -9.16 13.05
CA LYS A 69 21.67 -9.90 13.25
C LYS A 69 21.43 -11.37 13.60
N ALA A 70 20.47 -11.67 14.47
CA ALA A 70 20.15 -13.04 14.85
C ALA A 70 19.64 -13.86 13.66
N VAL A 71 18.72 -13.31 12.86
CA VAL A 71 18.21 -13.96 11.64
C VAL A 71 19.30 -14.13 10.60
N SER A 72 20.19 -13.14 10.44
CA SER A 72 21.37 -13.25 9.57
C SER A 72 22.23 -14.47 9.93
N ILE A 73 22.56 -14.64 11.22
CA ILE A 73 23.32 -15.79 11.71
C ILE A 73 22.58 -17.11 11.43
N LYS A 74 21.27 -17.16 11.69
CA LYS A 74 20.42 -18.33 11.41
C LYS A 74 20.35 -18.68 9.91
N CYS A 75 20.48 -17.69 9.02
CA CYS A 75 20.26 -17.81 7.58
C CYS A 75 21.56 -17.75 6.74
N GLY A 76 22.71 -18.07 7.32
CA GLY A 76 23.97 -18.17 6.58
C GLY A 76 24.58 -16.81 6.20
N GLY A 77 24.34 -15.78 7.01
CA GLY A 77 24.95 -14.45 6.89
C GLY A 77 24.08 -13.38 6.22
N ASN A 78 22.82 -13.69 5.89
CA ASN A 78 21.89 -12.72 5.31
C ASN A 78 20.51 -12.79 5.98
N ALA A 79 20.07 -11.69 6.58
CA ALA A 79 18.75 -11.58 7.20
C ALA A 79 17.59 -11.38 6.22
N ASN A 80 17.91 -11.18 4.93
CA ASN A 80 16.93 -10.87 3.88
C ASN A 80 16.05 -9.67 4.27
N VAL A 81 16.68 -8.56 4.67
CA VAL A 81 15.95 -7.32 5.00
C VAL A 81 15.46 -6.66 3.72
N ARG A 82 14.17 -6.37 3.64
CA ARG A 82 13.52 -5.74 2.49
C ARG A 82 12.67 -4.55 2.92
N CYS A 83 12.39 -3.67 1.96
CA CYS A 83 11.34 -2.67 2.14
C CYS A 83 9.98 -3.28 1.77
N ALA A 84 8.94 -2.92 2.51
CA ALA A 84 7.56 -3.32 2.24
C ALA A 84 6.57 -2.22 2.64
N TRP A 85 5.39 -2.25 2.04
CA TRP A 85 4.35 -1.24 2.19
C TRP A 85 3.20 -1.76 3.05
N TYR A 86 2.70 -0.93 3.94
CA TYR A 86 1.49 -1.17 4.73
C TYR A 86 0.51 -0.02 4.47
N GLY A 87 -0.75 -0.35 4.19
CA GLY A 87 -1.81 0.64 4.00
C GLY A 87 -2.68 0.68 5.26
N GLY A 88 -2.99 1.88 5.74
CA GLY A 88 -3.84 2.08 6.91
C GLY A 88 -4.40 3.50 6.95
N SER A 89 -5.25 3.80 7.93
CA SER A 89 -5.67 5.17 8.20
C SER A 89 -4.51 5.99 8.76
N LEU A 90 -4.55 7.33 8.63
CA LEU A 90 -3.47 8.15 9.18
C LEU A 90 -3.28 7.91 10.69
N ASP A 91 -4.37 7.84 11.45
CA ASP A 91 -4.35 7.58 12.90
C ASP A 91 -3.72 6.22 13.23
N GLU A 92 -4.06 5.18 12.45
CA GLU A 92 -3.44 3.87 12.60
C GLU A 92 -1.93 3.92 12.36
N LEU A 93 -1.49 4.59 11.29
CA LEU A 93 -0.07 4.71 10.98
C LEU A 93 0.67 5.53 12.05
N VAL A 94 0.03 6.56 12.62
CA VAL A 94 0.55 7.34 13.75
C VAL A 94 0.75 6.44 14.96
N ASP A 95 -0.24 5.61 15.29
CA ASP A 95 -0.18 4.68 16.40
C ASP A 95 0.92 3.63 16.21
N ILE A 96 1.03 3.07 15.00
CA ILE A 96 2.11 2.12 14.65
C ILE A 96 3.48 2.76 14.82
N VAL A 97 3.66 4.00 14.35
CA VAL A 97 4.93 4.73 14.50
C VAL A 97 5.23 5.06 15.96
N SER A 98 4.21 5.25 16.78
CA SER A 98 4.35 5.65 18.20
C SER A 98 4.59 4.46 19.12
N PHE A 99 3.89 3.35 18.89
CA PHE A 99 3.78 2.24 19.84
C PHE A 99 4.11 0.86 19.23
N GLY A 100 4.38 0.80 17.92
CA GLY A 100 4.53 -0.45 17.18
C GLY A 100 3.19 -1.02 16.71
N PHE A 101 3.25 -2.14 16.00
CA PHE A 101 2.05 -2.86 15.58
C PHE A 101 1.36 -3.46 16.82
N THR A 102 0.05 -3.24 16.93
CA THR A 102 -0.78 -3.83 17.98
C THR A 102 -1.69 -4.89 17.36
N GLY A 103 -1.91 -6.01 18.08
CA GLY A 103 -2.72 -7.13 17.57
C GLY A 103 -4.21 -6.80 17.37
N CYS A 104 -4.65 -5.59 17.72
CA CYS A 104 -6.02 -5.13 17.60
C CYS A 104 -6.42 -4.76 16.16
N ASN A 105 -5.45 -4.57 15.25
CA ASN A 105 -5.67 -4.20 13.85
C ASN A 105 -5.45 -5.36 12.87
N ILE A 106 -5.47 -6.61 13.36
CA ILE A 106 -5.58 -7.76 12.44
C ILE A 106 -6.97 -7.64 11.82
N HIS A 107 -7.05 -7.09 10.61
CA HIS A 107 -8.28 -6.99 9.85
C HIS A 107 -8.89 -8.39 9.76
N VAL A 108 -9.92 -8.62 10.58
CA VAL A 108 -10.85 -9.75 10.43
C VAL A 108 -11.95 -9.29 9.49
N ASP A 109 -11.57 -8.76 8.33
CA ASP A 109 -12.54 -8.66 7.25
C ASP A 109 -12.63 -10.07 6.66
N ASP A 110 -13.78 -10.72 6.86
CA ASP A 110 -14.08 -12.10 6.42
C ASP A 110 -13.86 -12.33 4.89
N ASP A 111 -13.62 -11.27 4.12
CA ASP A 111 -13.47 -11.26 2.66
C ASP A 111 -12.03 -10.97 2.15
N ASP A 112 -11.01 -10.72 3.01
CA ASP A 112 -9.62 -10.62 2.53
C ASP A 112 -8.98 -12.02 2.46
N GLU A 113 -8.18 -12.25 1.41
CA GLU A 113 -7.39 -13.48 1.27
C GLU A 113 -6.35 -13.53 2.40
N SER A 114 -6.74 -14.13 3.51
CA SER A 114 -5.91 -14.27 4.70
C SER A 114 -4.83 -15.32 4.45
N HIS A 115 -3.57 -14.91 4.47
CA HIS A 115 -2.42 -15.82 4.41
C HIS A 115 -1.90 -16.06 5.84
N GLY A 116 -2.76 -16.57 6.73
CA GLY A 116 -2.43 -16.77 8.14
C GLY A 116 -2.67 -15.55 9.04
N VAL A 117 -2.29 -15.68 10.31
CA VAL A 117 -2.55 -14.71 11.40
C VAL A 117 -1.29 -13.88 11.67
N GLY A 118 -1.26 -12.67 11.12
CA GLY A 118 -0.13 -11.76 11.24
C GLY A 118 -0.36 -10.45 10.49
N ILE A 119 0.70 -9.67 10.34
CA ILE A 119 0.72 -8.45 9.54
C ILE A 119 1.09 -8.81 8.10
N SER A 120 0.25 -8.43 7.15
CA SER A 120 0.52 -8.53 5.72
C SER A 120 1.05 -7.20 5.19
N LEU A 121 2.23 -7.22 4.55
CA LEU A 121 2.82 -6.05 3.88
C LEU A 121 3.02 -6.34 2.40
N SER A 122 2.72 -5.37 1.54
CA SER A 122 2.96 -5.49 0.09
C SER A 122 4.46 -5.31 -0.21
N SER A 123 5.04 -6.15 -1.07
CA SER A 123 6.46 -6.04 -1.40
C SER A 123 6.79 -4.71 -2.09
N ALA A 124 8.06 -4.29 -2.04
CA ALA A 124 8.49 -2.95 -2.50
C ALA A 124 8.02 -2.55 -3.91
N ASN A 125 7.92 -3.51 -4.85
CA ASN A 125 7.50 -3.26 -6.24
C ASN A 125 5.96 -3.28 -6.43
N PHE A 126 5.19 -3.39 -5.37
CA PHE A 126 3.73 -3.56 -5.40
C PHE A 126 3.03 -2.62 -4.42
N SER A 127 3.53 -1.38 -4.28
CA SER A 127 2.90 -0.35 -3.45
C SER A 127 1.44 -0.08 -3.81
N ILE A 128 1.01 -0.33 -5.07
CA ILE A 128 -0.39 -0.22 -5.49
C ILE A 128 -1.33 -1.04 -4.60
N ASP A 129 -0.93 -2.22 -4.13
CA ASP A 129 -1.79 -3.09 -3.34
C ASP A 129 -2.11 -2.45 -1.98
N SER A 130 -1.12 -1.85 -1.32
CA SER A 130 -1.30 -1.10 -0.06
C SER A 130 -1.93 0.28 -0.27
N ALA A 131 -1.59 0.97 -1.36
CA ALA A 131 -2.15 2.29 -1.66
C ALA A 131 -3.67 2.22 -1.90
N MET A 132 -4.13 1.15 -2.54
CA MET A 132 -5.52 0.96 -2.91
C MET A 132 -6.38 0.34 -1.81
N SER A 133 -5.78 -0.28 -0.79
CA SER A 133 -6.51 -0.77 0.38
C SER A 133 -6.88 0.35 1.37
N THR A 134 -6.32 1.55 1.19
CA THR A 134 -6.58 2.71 2.05
C THR A 134 -7.84 3.46 1.63
N VAL A 135 -8.35 4.32 2.50
CA VAL A 135 -9.41 5.29 2.20
C VAL A 135 -8.83 6.69 2.36
N ALA A 136 -9.31 7.63 1.56
CA ALA A 136 -8.92 9.02 1.71
C ALA A 136 -9.44 9.61 3.04
N ASP A 137 -8.63 10.44 3.69
CA ASP A 137 -9.02 11.20 4.86
C ASP A 137 -9.95 12.37 4.48
N GLU A 138 -10.31 13.19 5.48
CA GLU A 138 -11.18 14.37 5.31
C GLU A 138 -10.64 15.40 4.30
N ASN A 139 -9.35 15.36 3.97
CA ASN A 139 -8.67 16.25 3.02
C ASN A 139 -8.42 15.60 1.66
N GLY A 140 -8.95 14.39 1.45
CA GLY A 140 -8.74 13.64 0.22
C GLY A 140 -7.35 12.99 0.12
N LEU A 141 -6.60 12.91 1.22
CA LEU A 141 -5.27 12.29 1.27
C LEU A 141 -5.35 10.82 1.67
N ARG A 142 -4.52 10.01 1.03
CA ARG A 142 -4.27 8.61 1.37
C ARG A 142 -2.88 8.48 1.95
N HIS A 143 -2.70 7.50 2.83
CA HIS A 143 -1.45 7.31 3.54
C HIS A 143 -0.99 5.85 3.48
N VAL A 144 0.29 5.65 3.20
CA VAL A 144 0.93 4.35 3.32
C VAL A 144 2.19 4.45 4.16
N LEU A 145 2.50 3.39 4.88
CA LEU A 145 3.70 3.23 5.66
C LEU A 145 4.71 2.37 4.92
N LEU A 146 5.91 2.90 4.73
CA LEU A 146 7.09 2.16 4.29
C LEU A 146 7.81 1.59 5.51
N CYS A 147 8.01 0.29 5.52
CA CYS A 147 8.70 -0.43 6.57
C CYS A 147 9.98 -1.11 6.04
N LYS A 148 10.99 -1.23 6.90
CA LYS A 148 12.01 -2.29 6.77
C LYS A 148 11.49 -3.55 7.43
N VAL A 149 11.65 -4.68 6.75
CA VAL A 149 11.13 -5.97 7.18
C VAL A 149 12.22 -7.02 7.11
N ILE A 150 12.44 -7.74 8.21
CA ILE A 150 13.34 -8.90 8.25
C ILE A 150 12.56 -10.11 7.76
N LEU A 151 12.90 -10.64 6.59
CA LEU A 151 12.19 -11.81 6.04
C LEU A 151 12.83 -13.14 6.40
N GLY A 152 14.15 -13.20 6.56
CA GLY A 152 14.88 -14.44 6.75
C GLY A 152 14.60 -15.47 5.65
N ARG A 153 14.46 -16.74 6.05
CA ARG A 153 13.97 -17.82 5.20
C ARG A 153 12.44 -17.79 5.13
N VAL A 154 11.93 -17.57 3.93
CA VAL A 154 10.49 -17.48 3.69
C VAL A 154 9.87 -18.84 3.35
N GLU A 155 8.61 -19.03 3.72
CA GLU A 155 7.78 -20.14 3.27
C GLU A 155 6.57 -19.65 2.47
N ASN A 156 6.06 -20.51 1.58
CA ASN A 156 4.81 -20.26 0.91
C ASN A 156 3.64 -20.44 1.88
N VAL A 157 2.81 -19.42 2.04
CA VAL A 157 1.59 -19.50 2.85
C VAL A 157 0.39 -19.50 1.91
N PRO A 158 -0.35 -20.62 1.81
CA PRO A 158 -1.54 -20.67 0.98
C PRO A 158 -2.61 -19.65 1.40
N VAL A 159 -3.44 -19.25 0.45
CA VAL A 159 -4.67 -18.50 0.72
C VAL A 159 -5.52 -19.27 1.74
N ASP A 160 -6.18 -18.55 2.64
CA ASP A 160 -7.01 -19.04 3.74
C ASP A 160 -6.28 -19.86 4.82
N SER A 161 -4.95 -19.85 4.80
CA SER A 161 -4.16 -20.44 5.87
C SER A 161 -4.54 -19.81 7.23
N LYS A 162 -4.61 -20.64 8.27
CA LYS A 162 -4.80 -20.21 9.66
C LYS A 162 -3.51 -20.27 10.47
N GLN A 163 -2.38 -20.42 9.79
CA GLN A 163 -1.06 -20.46 10.40
C GLN A 163 -0.77 -19.14 11.13
N SER A 164 -0.30 -19.21 12.37
CA SER A 164 0.01 -18.03 13.22
C SER A 164 1.49 -17.94 13.61
N GLN A 165 2.30 -18.86 13.08
CA GLN A 165 3.73 -19.03 13.33
C GLN A 165 4.34 -19.84 12.19
N PRO A 166 5.66 -19.89 11.99
CA PRO A 166 6.24 -20.64 10.89
C PRO A 166 5.91 -22.14 10.94
N SER A 167 5.75 -22.80 9.79
CA SER A 167 5.39 -24.24 9.74
C SER A 167 6.47 -25.13 10.34
N CYS A 168 7.73 -24.68 10.30
CA CYS A 168 8.84 -25.34 10.95
C CYS A 168 9.96 -24.34 11.33
N ARG A 169 10.92 -24.80 12.14
CA ARG A 169 12.03 -23.98 12.65
C ARG A 169 12.96 -23.43 11.58
N GLN A 170 12.92 -23.98 10.36
CA GLN A 170 13.77 -23.52 9.27
C GLN A 170 13.31 -22.19 8.68
N TYR A 171 12.02 -21.87 8.79
CA TYR A 171 11.43 -20.64 8.28
C TYR A 171 11.38 -19.56 9.35
N ASP A 172 11.23 -18.32 8.88
CA ASP A 172 11.15 -17.10 9.68
C ASP A 172 9.84 -16.35 9.40
N THR A 173 9.50 -16.15 8.12
CA THR A 173 8.30 -15.41 7.68
C THR A 173 7.61 -16.08 6.49
N GLY A 174 6.41 -15.60 6.13
CA GLY A 174 5.62 -16.13 5.01
C GLY A 174 5.63 -15.22 3.77
N VAL A 175 5.37 -15.81 2.61
CA VAL A 175 5.04 -15.12 1.35
C VAL A 175 3.84 -15.79 0.67
N ASP A 176 3.13 -15.04 -0.15
CA ASP A 176 2.02 -15.55 -0.96
C ASP A 176 2.46 -16.39 -2.16
N ASP A 177 3.60 -16.04 -2.76
CA ASP A 177 4.27 -16.80 -3.82
C ASP A 177 5.79 -16.73 -3.64
N ILE A 178 6.49 -17.86 -3.72
CA ILE A 178 7.95 -17.92 -3.51
C ILE A 178 8.72 -17.26 -4.66
N SER A 179 8.23 -17.37 -5.90
CA SER A 179 8.97 -16.94 -7.09
C SER A 179 8.83 -15.44 -7.35
N SER A 180 7.66 -14.89 -7.05
CA SER A 180 7.33 -13.49 -7.19
C SER A 180 6.46 -13.01 -6.02
N PRO A 181 7.03 -12.87 -4.81
CA PRO A 181 6.28 -12.43 -3.63
C PRO A 181 5.62 -11.08 -3.88
N ARG A 182 4.33 -11.00 -3.59
CA ARG A 182 3.55 -9.75 -3.55
C ARG A 182 3.19 -9.36 -2.14
N LYS A 183 2.92 -10.34 -1.28
CA LYS A 183 2.64 -10.14 0.14
C LYS A 183 3.71 -10.82 0.98
N HIS A 184 4.17 -10.11 2.01
CA HIS A 184 4.99 -10.65 3.09
C HIS A 184 4.12 -10.79 4.33
N ILE A 185 4.14 -11.97 4.93
CA ILE A 185 3.37 -12.27 6.12
C ILE A 185 4.31 -12.37 7.31
N ILE A 186 4.16 -11.44 8.25
CA ILE A 186 4.90 -11.39 9.50
C ILE A 186 3.96 -11.82 10.62
N TRP A 187 4.19 -13.01 11.16
CA TRP A 187 3.40 -13.57 12.25
C TRP A 187 3.32 -12.61 13.44
N THR A 188 2.19 -12.61 14.15
CA THR A 188 1.94 -11.67 15.27
C THR A 188 3.04 -11.70 16.33
N ALA A 189 3.62 -12.87 16.61
CA ALA A 189 4.73 -13.01 17.56
C ALA A 189 6.00 -12.22 17.17
N PHE A 190 6.14 -11.86 15.89
CA PHE A 190 7.34 -11.25 15.32
C PHE A 190 7.13 -9.82 14.82
N MET A 191 5.89 -9.31 14.78
CA MET A 191 5.57 -8.01 14.16
C MET A 191 6.44 -6.85 14.68
N ASN A 192 6.68 -6.76 15.99
CA ASN A 192 7.44 -5.67 16.60
C ASN A 192 8.96 -5.90 16.66
N SER A 193 9.43 -7.09 16.29
CA SER A 193 10.87 -7.38 16.16
C SER A 193 11.34 -7.39 14.71
N HIS A 194 10.45 -7.74 13.78
CA HIS A 194 10.76 -7.96 12.36
C HIS A 194 10.28 -6.83 11.46
N ILE A 195 9.50 -5.87 11.96
CA ILE A 195 9.04 -4.72 11.18
C ILE A 195 9.51 -3.44 11.86
N HIS A 196 10.16 -2.57 11.09
CA HIS A 196 10.53 -1.23 11.50
C HIS A 196 9.82 -0.18 10.61
N PRO A 197 8.85 0.58 11.15
CA PRO A 197 8.21 1.71 10.47
C PRO A 197 9.23 2.82 10.16
N GLU A 198 9.40 3.19 8.89
CA GLU A 198 10.45 4.14 8.48
C GLU A 198 9.91 5.43 7.88
N TYR A 199 8.93 5.36 6.97
CA TYR A 199 8.33 6.55 6.35
C TYR A 199 6.82 6.45 6.20
N ILE A 200 6.10 7.56 6.36
CA ILE A 200 4.73 7.70 5.89
C ILE A 200 4.73 8.52 4.61
N VAL A 201 4.13 7.98 3.55
CA VAL A 201 3.92 8.65 2.28
C VAL A 201 2.45 9.04 2.19
N SER A 202 2.20 10.34 2.06
CA SER A 202 0.87 10.91 1.86
C SER A 202 0.70 11.29 0.40
N PHE A 203 -0.39 10.87 -0.22
CA PHE A 203 -0.64 11.05 -1.64
C PHE A 203 -2.13 11.20 -1.93
N ASN A 204 -2.46 11.67 -3.13
CA ASN A 204 -3.81 11.67 -3.67
C ASN A 204 -3.78 11.28 -5.16
N TYR A 205 -4.95 11.23 -5.79
CA TYR A 205 -5.08 10.96 -7.21
C TYR A 205 -5.46 12.22 -7.98
N ASN A 206 -4.67 12.56 -8.99
CA ASN A 206 -4.99 13.58 -9.97
C ASN A 206 -5.59 12.90 -11.21
N TYR A 207 -6.81 13.29 -11.58
CA TYR A 207 -7.45 12.74 -12.76
C TYR A 207 -6.80 13.32 -14.02
N VAL A 208 -6.22 12.46 -14.85
CA VAL A 208 -5.65 12.88 -16.14
C VAL A 208 -6.81 13.30 -17.03
N LYS A 209 -6.84 14.57 -17.47
CA LYS A 209 -7.75 15.02 -18.53
C LYS A 209 -7.35 14.29 -19.81
N ASP A 210 -8.32 13.70 -20.50
CA ASP A 210 -8.11 13.05 -21.80
C ASP A 210 -7.51 14.08 -22.75
N GLN A 211 -6.20 14.01 -23.03
CA GLN A 211 -5.64 14.79 -24.12
C GLN A 211 -6.24 14.19 -25.38
N GLY A 212 -7.12 14.95 -26.05
CA GLY A 212 -7.88 14.52 -27.22
C GLY A 212 -7.00 14.16 -28.42
N VAL A 213 -6.31 13.03 -28.36
CA VAL A 213 -5.47 12.47 -29.42
C VAL A 213 -6.19 11.33 -30.15
N PHE A 214 -7.52 11.27 -30.07
CA PHE A 214 -8.31 10.49 -31.00
C PHE A 214 -8.79 11.38 -32.14
N GLY A 215 -8.09 11.28 -33.28
CA GLY A 215 -8.54 11.84 -34.54
C GLY A 215 -9.97 11.40 -34.86
N THR A 216 -10.80 12.38 -35.20
CA THR A 216 -12.04 12.32 -36.02
C THR A 216 -13.10 11.22 -35.80
N LEU A 217 -13.01 10.37 -34.79
CA LEU A 217 -14.08 9.42 -34.45
C LEU A 217 -14.46 9.60 -32.98
N LYS A 218 -15.52 10.40 -32.76
CA LYS A 218 -16.23 10.47 -31.49
C LYS A 218 -16.71 9.06 -31.13
N PRO A 219 -16.24 8.47 -30.02
CA PRO A 219 -16.79 7.21 -29.54
C PRO A 219 -18.24 7.38 -29.11
N GLN A 220 -19.06 6.35 -29.33
CA GLN A 220 -20.46 6.33 -28.91
C GLN A 220 -20.65 6.27 -27.38
N SER A 221 -19.59 6.03 -26.60
CA SER A 221 -19.57 6.11 -25.13
C SER A 221 -18.34 6.88 -24.65
N GLU A 222 -18.48 7.74 -23.64
CA GLU A 222 -17.34 8.38 -22.96
C GLU A 222 -16.37 7.28 -22.47
N TYR A 223 -15.16 7.24 -23.02
CA TYR A 223 -14.11 6.34 -22.54
C TYR A 223 -13.50 6.94 -21.26
N VAL A 224 -13.36 6.12 -20.23
CA VAL A 224 -12.59 6.48 -19.03
C VAL A 224 -11.30 5.69 -19.05
N LEU A 225 -10.17 6.38 -18.93
CA LEU A 225 -8.86 5.73 -18.79
C LEU A 225 -8.87 4.82 -17.56
N LEU A 226 -8.27 3.63 -17.70
CA LEU A 226 -8.20 2.64 -16.61
C LEU A 226 -7.73 3.24 -15.27
N PRO A 227 -6.64 4.04 -15.21
CA PRO A 227 -6.18 4.63 -13.96
C PRO A 227 -7.21 5.60 -13.34
N ASN A 228 -7.88 6.40 -14.18
CA ASN A 228 -8.93 7.32 -13.74
C ASN A 228 -10.14 6.56 -13.18
N LEU A 229 -10.56 5.48 -13.84
CA LEU A 229 -11.65 4.65 -13.37
C LEU A 229 -11.34 4.08 -11.99
N VAL A 230 -10.16 3.45 -11.86
CA VAL A 230 -9.74 2.81 -10.61
C VAL A 230 -9.58 3.86 -9.49
N ALA A 231 -8.99 5.02 -9.78
CA ALA A 231 -8.89 6.13 -8.82
C ALA A 231 -10.27 6.58 -8.32
N LYS A 232 -11.23 6.82 -9.23
CA LYS A 232 -12.57 7.31 -8.87
C LYS A 232 -13.37 6.30 -8.04
N VAL A 233 -13.31 5.01 -8.35
CA VAL A 233 -14.06 3.99 -7.59
C VAL A 233 -13.40 3.64 -6.26
N SER A 234 -12.09 3.90 -6.09
CA SER A 234 -11.31 3.45 -4.93
C SER A 234 -11.81 3.94 -3.56
N ASN A 235 -12.51 5.08 -3.50
CA ASN A 235 -13.08 5.59 -2.25
C ASN A 235 -14.42 4.92 -1.87
N HIS A 236 -15.03 4.18 -2.79
CA HIS A 236 -16.37 3.61 -2.64
C HIS A 236 -16.38 2.09 -2.48
N LEU A 237 -15.23 1.44 -2.71
CA LEU A 237 -15.10 -0.01 -2.64
C LEU A 237 -14.52 -0.43 -1.28
N LYS A 238 -14.98 -1.58 -0.79
CA LYS A 238 -14.32 -2.27 0.32
C LYS A 238 -12.92 -2.75 -0.12
N PRO A 239 -11.97 -2.95 0.82
CA PRO A 239 -10.65 -3.50 0.51
C PRO A 239 -10.68 -4.79 -0.31
N SER A 240 -11.61 -5.71 0.01
CA SER A 240 -11.79 -6.98 -0.72
C SER A 240 -12.21 -6.76 -2.18
N GLN A 241 -13.20 -5.90 -2.43
CA GLN A 241 -13.63 -5.53 -3.78
C GLN A 241 -12.50 -4.84 -4.55
N MET A 242 -11.73 -3.99 -3.88
CA MET A 242 -10.61 -3.30 -4.51
C MET A 242 -9.48 -4.26 -4.88
N SER A 243 -9.18 -5.23 -4.02
CA SER A 243 -8.24 -6.33 -4.30
C SER A 243 -8.67 -7.13 -5.54
N LEU A 244 -9.95 -7.49 -5.65
CA LEU A 244 -10.51 -8.17 -6.83
C LEU A 244 -10.40 -7.31 -8.09
N LEU A 245 -10.68 -6.00 -7.98
CA LEU A 245 -10.57 -5.07 -9.10
C LEU A 245 -9.12 -4.99 -9.60
N LEU A 246 -8.15 -4.85 -8.71
CA LEU A 246 -6.72 -4.81 -9.08
C LEU A 246 -6.26 -6.12 -9.74
N LYS A 247 -6.71 -7.28 -9.25
CA LYS A 247 -6.45 -8.57 -9.89
C LYS A 247 -7.01 -8.60 -11.32
N SER A 248 -8.26 -8.19 -11.50
CA SER A 248 -8.88 -8.11 -12.83
C SER A 248 -8.13 -7.15 -13.78
N CYS A 249 -7.72 -5.97 -13.28
CA CYS A 249 -6.91 -5.00 -14.04
C CYS A 249 -5.58 -5.60 -14.50
N ARG A 250 -4.92 -6.38 -13.64
CA ARG A 250 -3.65 -7.05 -13.98
C ARG A 250 -3.84 -8.06 -15.11
N ILE A 251 -4.83 -8.94 -14.98
CA ILE A 251 -5.13 -9.96 -16.00
C ILE A 251 -5.43 -9.30 -17.36
N TYR A 252 -6.13 -8.17 -17.36
CA TYR A 252 -6.38 -7.37 -18.55
C TYR A 252 -5.11 -6.74 -19.13
N GLN A 253 -4.23 -6.16 -18.28
CA GLN A 253 -2.95 -5.59 -18.71
C GLN A 253 -1.99 -6.62 -19.29
N GLU A 254 -2.02 -7.84 -18.78
CA GLU A 254 -1.28 -8.98 -19.31
C GLU A 254 -1.89 -9.56 -20.60
N GLN A 255 -2.94 -8.93 -21.14
CA GLN A 255 -3.66 -9.33 -22.37
C GLN A 255 -4.25 -10.75 -22.30
N LYS A 256 -4.51 -11.26 -21.09
CA LYS A 256 -5.07 -12.60 -20.87
C LYS A 256 -6.58 -12.65 -21.10
N ILE A 257 -7.25 -11.51 -21.11
CA ILE A 257 -8.70 -11.38 -21.32
C ILE A 257 -9.04 -10.24 -22.28
N THR A 258 -10.18 -10.34 -22.96
CA THR A 258 -10.67 -9.27 -23.85
C THR A 258 -11.23 -8.10 -23.05
N ARG A 259 -11.30 -6.92 -23.69
CA ARG A 259 -11.93 -5.73 -23.09
C ARG A 259 -13.36 -5.99 -22.65
N GLU A 260 -14.15 -6.71 -23.44
CA GLU A 260 -15.54 -7.04 -23.11
C GLU A 260 -15.64 -7.92 -21.85
N THR A 261 -14.78 -8.93 -21.76
CA THR A 261 -14.69 -9.79 -20.57
C THR A 261 -14.30 -8.99 -19.33
N TRP A 262 -13.30 -8.11 -19.47
CA TRP A 262 -12.86 -7.24 -18.38
C TRP A 262 -13.96 -6.27 -17.93
N VAL A 263 -14.64 -5.60 -18.86
CA VAL A 263 -15.78 -4.70 -18.54
C VAL A 263 -16.86 -5.45 -17.76
N ASN A 264 -17.20 -6.67 -18.17
CA ASN A 264 -18.18 -7.50 -17.45
C ASN A 264 -17.72 -7.88 -16.03
N GLN A 265 -16.42 -8.12 -15.81
CA GLN A 265 -15.89 -8.35 -14.46
C GLN A 265 -15.96 -7.08 -13.60
N VAL A 266 -15.55 -5.93 -14.15
CA VAL A 266 -15.60 -4.64 -13.44
C VAL A 266 -17.02 -4.30 -13.03
N ARG A 267 -18.00 -4.50 -13.92
CA ARG A 267 -19.44 -4.31 -13.61
C ARG A 267 -19.92 -5.17 -12.45
N LYS A 268 -19.44 -6.41 -12.36
CA LYS A 268 -19.78 -7.31 -11.23
C LYS A 268 -19.13 -6.88 -9.91
N ILE A 269 -17.91 -6.35 -9.96
CA ILE A 269 -17.16 -5.97 -8.75
C ILE A 269 -17.63 -4.62 -8.21
N VAL A 270 -17.73 -3.62 -9.09
CA VAL A 270 -18.01 -2.21 -8.75
C VAL A 270 -19.52 -1.93 -8.69
N GLY A 271 -20.29 -2.61 -9.54
CA GLY A 271 -21.72 -2.34 -9.71
C GLY A 271 -22.02 -1.24 -10.72
N ASP A 272 -23.08 -1.43 -11.49
CA ASP A 272 -23.45 -0.55 -12.61
C ASP A 272 -23.83 0.88 -12.17
N MET A 273 -24.47 1.01 -11.00
CA MET A 273 -24.86 2.33 -10.48
C MET A 273 -23.66 3.20 -10.16
N LEU A 274 -22.66 2.64 -9.45
CA LEU A 274 -21.44 3.34 -9.10
C LEU A 274 -20.58 3.62 -10.34
N LEU A 275 -20.52 2.69 -11.30
CA LEU A 275 -19.85 2.93 -12.58
C LEU A 275 -20.51 4.07 -13.35
N HIS A 276 -21.83 4.09 -13.42
CA HIS A 276 -22.56 5.16 -14.10
C HIS A 276 -22.29 6.50 -13.42
N SER A 277 -22.36 6.60 -12.10
CA SER A 277 -22.07 7.86 -11.40
C SER A 277 -20.64 8.33 -11.67
N VAL A 278 -19.65 7.45 -11.55
CA VAL A 278 -18.23 7.77 -11.74
C VAL A 278 -17.88 8.20 -13.18
N ILE A 279 -18.54 7.62 -14.18
CA ILE A 279 -18.34 7.93 -15.60
C ILE A 279 -19.07 9.22 -15.96
N THR A 280 -20.31 9.41 -15.49
CA THR A 280 -21.13 10.59 -15.84
C THR A 280 -20.84 11.83 -15.00
N ASP A 281 -20.18 11.67 -13.85
CA ASP A 281 -19.74 12.78 -13.02
C ASP A 281 -18.60 13.56 -13.72
N LYS A 282 -19.00 14.69 -14.31
CA LYS A 282 -18.14 15.67 -14.99
C LYS A 282 -17.48 16.66 -14.02
N SER A 283 -17.46 16.41 -12.71
CA SER A 283 -16.88 17.34 -11.74
C SER A 283 -15.46 16.95 -11.28
N SER A 284 -14.48 17.70 -11.78
CA SER A 284 -13.29 18.22 -11.05
C SER A 284 -12.29 18.81 -12.05
N GLY A 285 -12.78 19.73 -12.88
CA GLY A 285 -11.99 20.40 -13.88
C GLY A 285 -12.20 21.90 -13.98
N ASP A 286 -12.93 22.52 -13.04
CA ASP A 286 -13.07 23.97 -12.89
C ASP A 286 -13.44 24.33 -11.44
N VAL A 287 -12.44 24.80 -10.69
CA VAL A 287 -12.68 25.74 -9.58
C VAL A 287 -11.89 26.98 -9.96
N HIS A 288 -12.56 27.92 -10.63
CA HIS A 288 -12.10 29.30 -10.68
C HIS A 288 -12.46 29.95 -9.33
N PRO A 289 -11.52 30.55 -8.60
CA PRO A 289 -11.86 31.37 -7.46
C PRO A 289 -12.51 32.67 -7.96
N LEU A 290 -13.65 33.02 -7.35
CA LEU A 290 -14.10 34.41 -7.26
C LEU A 290 -13.24 35.16 -6.24
#